data_AF-K1VAM2-F1
#
_entry.id   AF-K1VAM2-F1
#
_cell.length_a   1.000
_cell.length_b   1.000
_cell.length_c   1.000
_cell.angle_alpha   90.00
_cell.angle_beta   90.00
_cell.angle_gamma   90.00
#
_symmetry.space_group_name_H-M   'P 1'
#
loop_
_entity.id
_entity.type
_entity.pdbx_description
1 polymer ?
#
loop_
_entity_poly.entity_id
_entity_poly.type
_entity_poly.pdbx_seq_one_letter_code
_entity_poly.pdbx_strand_id
1 'polypeptide(L)'
;MLLPAGFALPTSGEPVLISDTTAASSNFALYHLIQLAQERAVPTTLVDLRQEGAASHTAVLRKLGIKPPSFLSPSPLPSASTPLFTSSGPSLHATFAALPKSGLVILDGLSELESIGFSALDISRFVRAVRDSGVLLAFTLRADLTGEEDKDVEQPELLRRLLRVSGQWWRIQGLQSGRSADVTGEISRHKLNGQGEDVGRQNPLQYRLEIAGVKTFAKGTGRGYL
;
A
#
# COMPACT_ATOMS: atom_id res chain seq x y z
N MET A 1 6.24 4.76 15.57
CA MET A 1 5.61 3.49 15.12
C MET A 1 6.56 2.85 14.12
N LEU A 2 7.33 1.83 14.49
CA LEU A 2 8.36 1.31 13.60
C LEU A 2 8.13 -0.18 13.34
N LEU A 3 7.79 -0.49 12.09
CA LEU A 3 8.05 -1.83 11.57
C LEU A 3 9.56 -2.12 11.63
N PRO A 4 9.97 -3.39 11.69
CA PRO A 4 11.38 -3.76 11.75
C PRO A 4 12.19 -3.16 10.58
N ALA A 5 13.51 -3.06 10.74
CA ALA A 5 14.41 -2.41 9.78
C ALA A 5 14.30 -2.91 8.33
N GLY A 6 13.78 -4.11 8.11
CA GLY A 6 13.48 -4.63 6.78
C GLY A 6 12.39 -3.86 6.02
N PHE A 7 11.51 -3.14 6.70
CA PHE A 7 10.46 -2.31 6.10
C PHE A 7 10.99 -0.90 5.90
N ALA A 8 11.82 -0.70 4.88
CA ALA A 8 12.48 0.59 4.61
C ALA A 8 11.76 1.41 3.53
N LEU A 9 12.19 2.67 3.34
CA LEU A 9 11.77 3.45 2.18
C LEU A 9 12.17 2.76 0.85
N PRO A 10 11.38 2.92 -0.22
CA PRO A 10 11.74 2.45 -1.54
C PRO A 10 13.04 3.10 -2.02
N THR A 11 13.77 2.37 -2.84
CA THR A 11 14.92 2.85 -3.63
C THR A 11 14.41 3.38 -4.98
N SER A 12 15.16 4.30 -5.59
CA SER A 12 14.78 4.82 -6.90
C SER A 12 14.76 3.68 -7.93
N GLY A 13 13.69 3.58 -8.71
CA GLY A 13 13.48 2.49 -9.67
C GLY A 13 12.95 1.17 -9.06
N GLU A 14 12.84 1.05 -7.74
CA GLU A 14 12.36 -0.16 -7.04
C GLU A 14 11.17 0.17 -6.13
N PRO A 15 9.96 0.28 -6.70
CA PRO A 15 8.77 0.58 -5.93
C PRO A 15 8.44 -0.48 -4.87
N VAL A 16 7.80 -0.04 -3.80
CA VAL A 16 7.20 -0.93 -2.79
C VAL A 16 5.71 -1.06 -3.09
N LEU A 17 5.26 -2.27 -3.41
CA LEU A 17 3.85 -2.64 -3.41
C LEU A 17 3.45 -3.06 -1.98
N ILE A 18 2.41 -2.45 -1.44
CA ILE A 18 1.78 -2.86 -0.19
C ILE A 18 0.42 -3.44 -0.53
N SER A 19 0.22 -4.75 -0.34
CA SER A 19 -1.09 -5.34 -0.52
C SER A 19 -1.76 -5.57 0.82
N ASP A 20 -3.06 -5.30 0.90
CA ASP A 20 -3.88 -5.55 2.08
C ASP A 20 -5.16 -6.31 1.74
N THR A 21 -5.91 -6.70 2.76
CA THR A 21 -7.22 -7.32 2.60
C THR A 21 -8.28 -6.49 3.33
N THR A 22 -9.55 -6.72 3.01
CA THR A 22 -10.68 -6.11 3.71
C THR A 22 -10.64 -6.40 5.23
N ALA A 23 -10.10 -7.56 5.63
CA ALA A 23 -9.97 -7.92 7.05
C ALA A 23 -8.76 -7.27 7.75
N ALA A 24 -7.78 -6.76 7.01
CA ALA A 24 -6.51 -6.30 7.55
C ALA A 24 -5.95 -5.14 6.72
N SER A 25 -6.13 -3.90 7.19
CA SER A 25 -5.73 -2.67 6.50
C SER A 25 -4.20 -2.45 6.48
N SER A 26 -3.69 -1.90 5.37
CA SER A 26 -2.30 -1.45 5.20
C SER A 26 -1.97 -0.08 5.78
N ASN A 27 -2.93 0.65 6.36
CA ASN A 27 -2.74 2.06 6.74
C ASN A 27 -1.55 2.26 7.69
N PHE A 28 -1.28 1.30 8.58
CA PHE A 28 -0.09 1.38 9.46
C PHE A 28 1.23 1.28 8.67
N ALA A 29 1.30 0.49 7.60
CA ALA A 29 2.50 0.40 6.77
C ALA A 29 2.72 1.68 5.96
N LEU A 30 1.62 2.31 5.51
CA LEU A 30 1.64 3.63 4.88
C LEU A 30 2.19 4.70 5.84
N TYR A 31 1.64 4.77 7.06
CA TYR A 31 2.11 5.76 8.05
C TYR A 31 3.54 5.49 8.51
N HIS A 32 3.98 4.24 8.52
CA HIS A 32 5.38 3.87 8.74
C HIS A 32 6.29 4.46 7.65
N LEU A 33 5.92 4.37 6.37
CA LEU A 33 6.68 5.00 5.28
C LEU A 33 6.72 6.53 5.41
N ILE A 34 5.61 7.17 5.78
CA ILE A 34 5.56 8.62 6.02
C ILE A 34 6.50 9.00 7.17
N GLN A 35 6.49 8.25 8.27
CA GLN A 35 7.39 8.49 9.40
C GLN A 35 8.86 8.37 8.97
N LEU A 36 9.24 7.30 8.27
CA LEU A 36 10.60 7.11 7.78
C LEU A 36 11.05 8.22 6.82
N ALA A 37 10.15 8.68 5.95
CA ALA A 37 10.43 9.78 5.05
C ALA A 37 10.72 11.08 5.82
N GLN A 38 9.98 11.35 6.89
CA GLN A 38 10.21 12.52 7.76
C GLN A 38 11.54 12.45 8.49
N GLU A 39 11.87 11.29 9.07
CA GLU A 39 13.16 11.05 9.73
C GLU A 39 14.34 11.29 8.79
N ARG A 40 14.15 11.07 7.48
CA ARG A 40 15.14 11.29 6.43
C ARG A 40 14.97 12.61 5.67
N ALA A 41 14.09 13.50 6.13
CA ALA A 41 13.77 14.78 5.49
C ALA A 41 13.37 14.65 3.99
N VAL A 42 12.74 13.55 3.61
CA VAL A 42 12.24 13.30 2.26
C VAL A 42 10.83 13.90 2.11
N PRO A 43 10.61 14.85 1.19
CA PRO A 43 9.27 15.36 0.89
C PRO A 43 8.34 14.21 0.51
N THR A 44 7.14 14.18 1.08
CA THR A 44 6.19 13.08 0.86
C THR A 44 4.86 13.62 0.36
N THR A 45 4.37 13.03 -0.72
CA THR A 45 3.03 13.29 -1.28
C THR A 45 2.23 12.00 -1.26
N LEU A 46 1.05 12.06 -0.63
CA LEU A 46 0.07 10.99 -0.61
C LEU A 46 -1.03 11.30 -1.63
N VAL A 47 -1.21 10.40 -2.58
CA VAL A 47 -2.29 10.42 -3.57
C VAL A 47 -3.41 9.50 -3.07
N ASP A 48 -4.50 10.10 -2.60
CA ASP A 48 -5.63 9.39 -2.01
C ASP A 48 -6.60 8.95 -3.11
N LEU A 49 -6.40 7.75 -3.63
CA LEU A 49 -7.28 7.12 -4.63
C LEU A 49 -8.46 6.39 -3.95
N ARG A 50 -8.32 6.05 -2.65
CA ARG A 50 -9.40 5.46 -1.84
C ARG A 50 -10.52 6.44 -1.52
N GLN A 51 -10.26 7.74 -1.63
CA GLN A 51 -11.14 8.81 -1.19
C GLN A 51 -11.44 8.75 0.32
N GLU A 52 -10.48 8.28 1.14
CA GLU A 52 -10.61 8.31 2.61
C GLU A 52 -10.62 9.76 3.15
N GLY A 53 -10.03 10.67 2.38
CA GLY A 53 -9.96 12.09 2.65
C GLY A 53 -8.72 12.48 3.47
N ALA A 54 -8.12 13.61 3.09
CA ALA A 54 -6.95 14.17 3.78
C ALA A 54 -7.19 14.39 5.29
N ALA A 55 -8.43 14.70 5.69
CA ALA A 55 -8.80 14.90 7.09
C ALA A 55 -8.65 13.62 7.93
N SER A 56 -9.03 12.45 7.36
CA SER A 56 -8.95 11.16 8.04
C SER A 56 -7.49 10.79 8.33
N HIS A 57 -6.64 10.79 7.29
CA HIS A 57 -5.21 10.52 7.45
C HIS A 57 -4.54 11.54 8.37
N THR A 58 -4.87 12.83 8.26
CA THR A 58 -4.30 13.88 9.12
C THR A 58 -4.65 13.64 10.60
N ALA A 59 -5.88 13.23 10.91
CA ALA A 59 -6.29 12.93 12.28
C ALA A 59 -5.46 11.78 12.88
N VAL A 60 -5.26 10.70 12.10
CA VAL A 60 -4.48 9.55 12.55
C VAL A 60 -3.00 9.91 12.70
N LEU A 61 -2.41 10.57 11.69
CA LEU A 61 -1.01 11.00 11.74
C LEU A 61 -0.73 11.91 12.93
N ARG A 62 -1.61 12.89 13.21
CA ARG A 62 -1.50 13.75 14.40
C ARG A 62 -1.55 12.96 15.70
N LYS A 63 -2.44 11.98 15.80
CA LYS A 63 -2.53 11.10 16.98
C LYS A 63 -1.26 10.27 17.18
N LEU A 64 -0.59 9.90 16.09
CA LEU A 64 0.70 9.20 16.10
C LEU A 64 1.90 10.14 16.28
N GLY A 65 1.70 11.46 16.38
CA GLY A 65 2.78 12.45 16.45
C GLY A 65 3.55 12.64 15.15
N ILE A 66 3.00 12.20 14.02
CA ILE A 66 3.59 12.28 12.68
C ILE A 66 3.03 13.52 11.97
N LYS A 67 3.90 14.30 11.31
CA LYS A 67 3.43 15.46 10.52
C LYS A 67 2.61 14.98 9.31
N PRO A 68 1.50 15.62 8.92
CA PRO A 68 0.81 15.23 7.69
C PRO A 68 1.68 15.49 6.44
N PRO A 69 1.68 14.59 5.43
CA PRO A 69 2.32 14.84 4.14
C PRO A 69 1.51 15.84 3.30
N SER A 70 2.01 16.18 2.12
CA SER A 70 1.19 16.84 1.09
C SER A 70 0.15 15.85 0.58
N PHE A 71 -1.10 16.29 0.40
CA PHE A 71 -2.18 15.47 -0.13
C PHE A 71 -2.49 15.89 -1.57
N LEU A 72 -2.64 14.90 -2.44
CA LEU A 72 -3.14 15.07 -3.80
C LEU A 72 -4.42 14.25 -3.94
N SER A 73 -5.55 14.92 -4.14
CA SER A 73 -6.76 14.24 -4.58
C SER A 73 -6.68 14.00 -6.09
N PRO A 74 -7.04 12.80 -6.59
CA PRO A 74 -7.07 12.54 -8.02
C PRO A 74 -8.04 13.50 -8.73
N SER A 75 -7.60 14.06 -9.85
CA SER A 75 -8.38 15.01 -10.66
C SER A 75 -9.43 14.29 -11.49
N PRO A 76 -10.63 14.90 -11.68
CA PRO A 76 -11.85 14.34 -11.15
C PRO A 76 -12.05 12.91 -11.66
N LEU A 77 -11.99 11.97 -10.72
CA LEU A 77 -12.79 10.76 -10.86
C LEU A 77 -14.23 11.23 -11.15
N PRO A 78 -14.93 10.67 -12.14
CA PRO A 78 -16.19 11.22 -12.63
C PRO A 78 -17.11 11.54 -11.44
N SER A 79 -17.36 12.83 -11.21
CA SER A 79 -18.30 13.26 -10.18
C SER A 79 -19.63 12.56 -10.45
N ALA A 80 -20.37 12.17 -9.41
CA ALA A 80 -21.68 11.52 -9.54
C ALA A 80 -22.70 12.30 -10.41
N SER A 81 -22.37 13.53 -10.82
CA SER A 81 -23.15 14.43 -11.67
C SER A 81 -22.79 14.40 -13.17
N THR A 82 -21.71 13.74 -13.60
CA THR A 82 -21.42 13.54 -15.03
C THR A 82 -22.12 12.29 -15.55
N PRO A 83 -22.84 12.33 -16.68
CA PRO A 83 -23.51 11.16 -17.23
C PRO A 83 -22.49 10.04 -17.44
N LEU A 84 -22.79 8.86 -16.87
CA LEU A 84 -21.93 7.67 -16.84
C LEU A 84 -21.43 7.19 -18.22
N PHE A 85 -21.97 7.73 -19.32
CA PHE A 85 -21.76 7.27 -20.69
C PHE A 85 -21.21 8.35 -21.65
N THR A 86 -20.58 9.42 -21.16
CA THR A 86 -19.83 10.31 -22.07
C THR A 86 -18.58 9.59 -22.58
N SER A 87 -18.38 9.62 -23.89
CA SER A 87 -17.42 8.83 -24.69
C SER A 87 -15.92 9.07 -24.43
N SER A 88 -15.55 9.86 -23.41
CA SER A 88 -14.17 9.94 -22.93
C SER A 88 -14.02 9.05 -21.69
N GLY A 89 -13.35 7.91 -21.83
CA GLY A 89 -13.00 7.04 -20.70
C GLY A 89 -12.21 7.80 -19.62
N PRO A 90 -12.14 7.26 -18.40
CA PRO A 90 -11.44 7.91 -17.31
C PRO A 90 -9.93 8.00 -17.59
N SER A 91 -9.26 9.06 -17.13
CA SER A 91 -7.85 9.33 -17.43
C SER A 91 -7.05 9.65 -16.17
N LEU A 92 -5.85 9.07 -16.05
CA LEU A 92 -4.90 9.33 -14.97
C LEU A 92 -3.86 10.41 -15.33
N HIS A 93 -3.96 11.02 -16.52
CA HIS A 93 -2.96 11.96 -17.02
C HIS A 93 -2.86 13.23 -16.16
N ALA A 94 -3.99 13.80 -15.77
CA ALA A 94 -4.02 14.99 -14.91
C ALA A 94 -3.43 14.71 -13.53
N THR A 95 -3.75 13.55 -12.94
CA THR A 95 -3.17 13.08 -11.68
C THR A 95 -1.66 12.93 -11.82
N PHE A 96 -1.16 12.29 -12.89
CA PHE A 96 0.27 12.15 -13.16
C PHE A 96 0.98 13.50 -13.31
N ALA A 97 0.39 14.43 -14.08
CA ALA A 97 0.97 15.75 -14.32
C ALA A 97 1.08 16.61 -13.04
N ALA A 98 0.21 16.35 -12.05
CA ALA A 98 0.22 17.05 -10.77
C ALA A 98 1.18 16.43 -9.73
N LEU A 99 1.81 15.29 -10.03
CA LEU A 99 2.75 14.66 -9.10
C LEU A 99 4.02 15.50 -8.91
N PRO A 100 4.63 15.45 -7.71
CA PRO A 100 5.94 16.05 -7.51
C PRO A 100 6.99 15.32 -8.36
N LYS A 101 8.03 16.05 -8.76
CA LYS A 101 9.15 15.51 -9.54
C LYS A 101 10.25 14.87 -8.69
N SER A 102 10.12 14.93 -7.37
CA SER A 102 11.07 14.38 -6.40
C SER A 102 10.38 14.05 -5.07
N GLY A 103 11.07 13.25 -4.24
CA GLY A 103 10.55 12.81 -2.96
C GLY A 103 9.83 11.45 -3.04
N LEU A 104 9.07 11.14 -1.98
CA LEU A 104 8.25 9.95 -1.86
C LEU A 104 6.83 10.24 -2.36
N VAL A 105 6.38 9.48 -3.35
CA VAL A 105 5.00 9.42 -3.80
C VAL A 105 4.38 8.13 -3.30
N ILE A 106 3.26 8.24 -2.58
CA ILE A 106 2.44 7.11 -2.14
C ILE A 106 1.13 7.15 -2.93
N LEU A 107 0.86 6.12 -3.72
CA LEU A 107 -0.44 5.94 -4.40
C LEU A 107 -1.32 5.02 -3.55
N ASP A 108 -2.28 5.57 -2.82
CA ASP A 108 -3.10 4.80 -1.89
C ASP A 108 -4.46 4.45 -2.49
N GLY A 109 -4.70 3.17 -2.79
CA GLY A 109 -5.97 2.66 -3.31
C GLY A 109 -6.00 2.38 -4.80
N LEU A 110 -5.06 1.59 -5.33
CA LEU A 110 -5.08 1.25 -6.76
C LEU A 110 -6.28 0.36 -7.16
N SER A 111 -6.86 -0.41 -6.22
CA SER A 111 -8.03 -1.26 -6.49
C SER A 111 -9.30 -0.45 -6.78
N GLU A 112 -9.35 0.77 -6.27
CA GLU A 112 -10.45 1.69 -6.40
C GLU A 112 -10.50 2.25 -7.83
N LEU A 113 -9.35 2.39 -8.50
CA LEU A 113 -9.28 2.70 -9.93
C LEU A 113 -9.89 1.58 -10.79
N GLU A 114 -9.62 0.32 -10.45
CA GLU A 114 -10.22 -0.82 -11.16
C GLU A 114 -11.75 -0.83 -10.98
N SER A 115 -12.21 -0.54 -9.76
CA SER A 115 -13.62 -0.49 -9.40
C SER A 115 -14.42 0.60 -10.16
N ILE A 116 -13.76 1.69 -10.54
CA ILE A 116 -14.38 2.78 -11.34
C ILE A 116 -14.14 2.63 -12.85
N GLY A 117 -13.60 1.50 -13.31
CA GLY A 117 -13.54 1.15 -14.72
C GLY A 117 -12.18 1.34 -15.41
N PHE A 118 -11.10 1.62 -14.68
CA PHE A 118 -9.76 1.55 -15.28
C PHE A 118 -9.33 0.10 -15.50
N SER A 119 -8.71 -0.19 -16.64
CA SER A 119 -8.14 -1.52 -16.89
C SER A 119 -6.88 -1.75 -16.05
N ALA A 120 -6.62 -3.00 -15.67
CA ALA A 120 -5.38 -3.38 -14.99
C ALA A 120 -4.11 -2.98 -15.78
N LEU A 121 -4.21 -2.96 -17.11
CA LEU A 121 -3.15 -2.49 -18.00
C LEU A 121 -2.90 -0.98 -17.82
N ASP A 122 -3.94 -0.15 -17.82
CA ASP A 122 -3.82 1.30 -17.69
C ASP A 122 -3.30 1.70 -16.31
N ILE A 123 -3.77 1.03 -15.25
CA ILE A 123 -3.25 1.23 -13.88
C ILE A 123 -1.76 0.87 -13.85
N SER A 124 -1.37 -0.27 -14.44
CA SER A 124 0.05 -0.68 -14.48
C SER A 124 0.93 0.29 -15.30
N ARG A 125 0.40 0.87 -16.38
CA ARG A 125 1.08 1.90 -17.18
C ARG A 125 1.25 3.19 -16.39
N PHE A 126 0.23 3.62 -15.66
CA PHE A 126 0.30 4.76 -14.76
C PHE A 126 1.38 4.55 -13.69
N VAL A 127 1.37 3.42 -12.98
CA VAL A 127 2.39 3.11 -11.97
C VAL A 127 3.80 3.09 -12.56
N ARG A 128 3.98 2.52 -13.77
CA ARG A 128 5.28 2.58 -14.48
C ARG A 128 5.69 4.00 -14.81
N ALA A 129 4.79 4.83 -15.34
CA ALA A 129 5.08 6.23 -15.63
C ALA A 129 5.52 6.99 -14.37
N VAL A 130 4.87 6.75 -13.23
CA VAL A 130 5.28 7.34 -11.94
C VAL A 130 6.66 6.83 -11.53
N ARG A 131 6.92 5.53 -11.59
CA ARG A 131 8.24 4.96 -11.28
C ARG A 131 9.34 5.57 -12.16
N ASP A 132 9.08 5.69 -13.45
CA ASP A 132 10.04 6.15 -14.45
C ASP A 132 10.26 7.68 -14.35
N SER A 133 9.44 8.41 -13.57
CA SER A 133 9.67 9.84 -13.26
C SER A 133 10.83 10.11 -12.30
N GLY A 134 11.39 9.06 -11.67
CA GLY A 134 12.55 9.15 -10.77
C GLY A 134 12.21 9.39 -9.29
N VAL A 135 10.92 9.49 -8.93
CA VAL A 135 10.47 9.58 -7.53
C VAL A 135 10.69 8.26 -6.78
N LEU A 136 10.77 8.35 -5.45
CA LEU A 136 10.61 7.17 -4.59
C LEU A 136 9.11 6.80 -4.61
N LEU A 137 8.79 5.53 -4.86
CA LEU A 137 7.41 5.13 -5.11
C LEU A 137 6.97 4.02 -4.17
N ALA A 138 5.84 4.24 -3.49
CA ALA A 138 5.07 3.18 -2.84
C ALA A 138 3.62 3.22 -3.34
N PHE A 139 2.94 2.08 -3.33
CA PHE A 139 1.53 2.04 -3.67
C PHE A 139 0.79 0.92 -2.95
N THR A 140 -0.48 1.16 -2.64
CA THR A 140 -1.33 0.20 -1.96
C THR A 140 -2.32 -0.44 -2.93
N LEU A 141 -2.61 -1.72 -2.69
CA LEU A 141 -3.59 -2.49 -3.43
C LEU A 141 -4.41 -3.34 -2.45
N ARG A 142 -5.72 -3.21 -2.48
CA ARG A 142 -6.59 -4.20 -1.82
C ARG A 142 -6.64 -5.45 -2.67
N ALA A 143 -6.04 -6.52 -2.18
CA ALA A 143 -5.98 -7.82 -2.81
C ALA A 143 -6.69 -8.83 -1.89
N ASP A 144 -8.02 -8.86 -1.97
CA ASP A 144 -8.82 -9.90 -1.33
C ASP A 144 -8.57 -11.22 -2.08
N LEU A 145 -7.49 -11.90 -1.71
CA LEU A 145 -7.18 -13.22 -2.20
C LEU A 145 -8.16 -14.19 -1.52
N THR A 146 -9.30 -14.43 -2.17
CA THR A 146 -10.24 -15.48 -1.80
C THR A 146 -9.64 -16.82 -2.19
N GLY A 147 -9.06 -17.55 -1.25
CA GLY A 147 -8.65 -18.92 -1.49
C GLY A 147 -7.45 -19.34 -0.66
N GLU A 148 -7.54 -20.57 -0.18
CA GLU A 148 -6.50 -21.28 0.55
C GLU A 148 -5.19 -21.33 -0.24
N GLU A 149 -4.15 -21.85 0.41
CA GLU A 149 -2.82 -22.11 -0.13
C GLU A 149 -2.80 -23.12 -1.30
N ASP A 150 -3.90 -23.28 -2.03
CA ASP A 150 -3.92 -24.01 -3.28
C ASP A 150 -3.14 -23.23 -4.33
N LYS A 151 -2.16 -23.94 -4.90
CA LYS A 151 -1.21 -23.43 -5.89
C LYS A 151 -1.87 -22.96 -7.20
N ASP A 152 -3.20 -23.09 -7.31
CA ASP A 152 -3.99 -22.85 -8.50
C ASP A 152 -4.94 -21.64 -8.39
N VAL A 153 -4.97 -20.90 -7.27
CA VAL A 153 -5.74 -19.65 -7.21
C VAL A 153 -5.05 -18.60 -8.06
N GLU A 154 -5.67 -18.30 -9.20
CA GLU A 154 -5.19 -17.33 -10.15
C GLU A 154 -5.10 -15.94 -9.49
N GLN A 155 -3.90 -15.41 -9.31
CA GLN A 155 -3.73 -14.06 -8.77
C GLN A 155 -4.46 -13.04 -9.66
N PRO A 156 -5.15 -12.04 -9.07
CA PRO A 156 -5.78 -10.98 -9.82
C PRO A 156 -4.82 -10.34 -10.83
N GLU A 157 -5.31 -10.04 -12.03
CA GLU A 157 -4.49 -9.54 -13.14
C GLU A 157 -3.72 -8.28 -12.73
N LEU A 158 -4.37 -7.35 -12.02
CA LEU A 158 -3.76 -6.13 -11.51
C LEU A 158 -2.59 -6.43 -10.56
N LEU A 159 -2.78 -7.32 -9.57
CA LEU A 159 -1.71 -7.73 -8.66
C LEU A 159 -0.50 -8.28 -9.42
N ARG A 160 -0.72 -9.19 -10.39
CA ARG A 160 0.37 -9.76 -11.21
C ARG A 160 1.14 -8.69 -11.97
N ARG A 161 0.44 -7.72 -12.55
CA ARG A 161 1.07 -6.60 -13.28
C ARG A 161 1.87 -5.71 -12.36
N LEU A 162 1.34 -5.42 -11.16
CA LEU A 162 1.99 -4.58 -10.15
C LEU A 162 3.22 -5.25 -9.53
N LEU A 163 3.19 -6.57 -9.29
CA LEU A 163 4.36 -7.33 -8.85
C LEU A 163 5.52 -7.21 -9.85
N ARG A 164 5.26 -7.24 -11.16
CA ARG A 164 6.30 -7.11 -12.20
C ARG A 164 6.98 -5.74 -12.27
N VAL A 165 6.41 -4.72 -11.63
CA VAL A 165 6.96 -3.35 -11.66
C VAL A 165 7.52 -2.92 -10.31
N SER A 166 7.35 -3.74 -9.27
CA SER A 166 7.78 -3.48 -7.91
C SER A 166 9.12 -4.15 -7.63
N GLY A 167 9.97 -3.52 -6.82
CA GLY A 167 11.17 -4.17 -6.28
C GLY A 167 10.90 -4.94 -4.98
N GLN A 168 9.87 -4.52 -4.24
CA GLN A 168 9.45 -5.14 -2.98
C GLN A 168 7.94 -5.29 -2.92
N TRP A 169 7.49 -6.33 -2.22
CA TRP A 169 6.09 -6.54 -1.91
C TRP A 169 5.91 -6.78 -0.41
N TRP A 170 5.14 -5.90 0.23
CA TRP A 170 4.71 -6.05 1.61
C TRP A 170 3.29 -6.59 1.60
N ARG A 171 3.11 -7.82 2.05
CA ARG A 171 1.80 -8.48 2.08
C ARG A 171 1.26 -8.45 3.49
N ILE A 172 0.14 -7.77 3.66
CA ILE A 172 -0.62 -7.65 4.90
C ILE A 172 -1.90 -8.47 4.75
N GLN A 173 -2.18 -9.34 5.71
CA GLN A 173 -3.33 -10.24 5.64
C GLN A 173 -3.92 -10.46 7.04
N GLY A 174 -5.23 -10.69 7.09
CA GLY A 174 -5.89 -11.19 8.30
C GLY A 174 -5.43 -12.60 8.64
N LEU A 175 -5.69 -13.04 9.87
CA LEU A 175 -5.34 -14.41 10.27
C LEU A 175 -6.24 -15.41 9.55
N GLN A 176 -5.65 -16.47 8.99
CA GLN A 176 -6.41 -17.55 8.36
C GLN A 176 -7.29 -18.30 9.36
N SER A 177 -6.85 -18.39 10.62
CA SER A 177 -7.61 -19.02 11.71
C SER A 177 -8.81 -18.18 12.20
N GLY A 178 -9.07 -17.01 11.61
CA GLY A 178 -10.17 -16.12 11.97
C GLY A 178 -9.73 -14.92 12.80
N ARG A 179 -10.50 -14.57 13.83
CA ARG A 179 -10.24 -13.37 14.65
C ARG A 179 -9.49 -13.73 15.93
N SER A 180 -8.56 -12.89 16.34
CA SER A 180 -7.87 -12.99 17.63
C SER A 180 -7.95 -11.65 18.37
N ALA A 181 -8.04 -11.70 19.70
CA ALA A 181 -8.00 -10.50 20.55
C ALA A 181 -6.58 -9.93 20.67
N ASP A 182 -5.56 -10.78 20.55
CA ASP A 182 -4.17 -10.42 20.77
C ASP A 182 -3.36 -10.23 19.48
N VAL A 183 -3.91 -10.70 18.35
CA VAL A 183 -3.26 -10.61 17.05
C VAL A 183 -4.25 -10.03 16.03
N THR A 184 -3.88 -8.93 15.39
CA THR A 184 -4.71 -8.29 14.35
C THR A 184 -4.54 -8.96 12.99
N GLY A 185 -3.31 -9.31 12.63
CA GLY A 185 -3.02 -9.93 11.34
C GLY A 185 -1.55 -10.32 11.20
N GLU A 186 -1.16 -10.58 9.96
CA GLU A 186 0.19 -10.96 9.56
C GLU A 186 0.74 -9.99 8.51
N ILE A 187 2.04 -9.71 8.57
CA ILE A 187 2.79 -8.93 7.59
C ILE A 187 4.03 -9.70 7.14
N SER A 188 4.25 -9.78 5.83
CA SER A 188 5.44 -10.39 5.22
C SER A 188 6.07 -9.45 4.20
N ARG A 189 7.38 -9.60 3.98
CA ARG A 189 8.16 -8.80 3.03
C ARG A 189 8.84 -9.72 2.02
N HIS A 190 8.52 -9.51 0.75
CA HIS A 190 9.08 -10.24 -0.38
C HIS A 190 9.97 -9.32 -1.19
N LYS A 191 11.22 -9.72 -1.45
CA LYS A 191 12.05 -9.05 -2.46
C LYS A 191 11.76 -9.65 -3.82
N LEU A 192 11.46 -8.83 -4.82
CA LEU A 192 11.07 -9.31 -6.14
C LEU A 192 12.24 -9.36 -7.14
N ASN A 193 13.36 -8.69 -6.82
CA ASN A 193 14.52 -8.55 -7.73
C ASN A 193 15.76 -9.39 -7.31
N GLY A 194 15.66 -10.26 -6.30
CA GLY A 194 16.73 -11.18 -5.88
C GLY A 194 17.88 -10.52 -5.09
N GLN A 195 18.33 -11.17 -4.01
CA GLN A 195 19.43 -10.80 -3.08
C GLN A 195 19.11 -10.00 -1.81
N GLY A 196 18.32 -10.57 -0.92
CA GLY A 196 18.55 -10.36 0.51
C GLY A 196 17.44 -10.96 1.34
N GLU A 197 17.77 -11.26 2.60
CA GLU A 197 16.94 -12.03 3.52
C GLU A 197 15.45 -11.75 3.31
N ASP A 198 14.85 -12.75 2.70
CA ASP A 198 13.43 -12.85 2.43
C ASP A 198 12.81 -13.18 3.78
N VAL A 199 11.86 -12.37 4.25
CA VAL A 199 10.92 -12.91 5.24
C VAL A 199 10.00 -13.79 4.40
N GLY A 200 10.51 -14.99 4.12
CA GLY A 200 9.89 -15.91 3.18
C GLY A 200 8.43 -16.09 3.54
N ARG A 201 7.60 -16.39 2.55
CA ARG A 201 6.15 -16.67 2.72
C ARG A 201 5.82 -17.57 3.92
N GLN A 202 6.79 -18.37 4.39
CA GLN A 202 6.68 -19.31 5.49
C GLN A 202 6.86 -18.71 6.90
N ASN A 203 7.40 -17.49 7.06
CA ASN A 203 7.61 -16.87 8.38
C ASN A 203 7.06 -15.42 8.47
N PRO A 204 5.76 -15.19 8.25
CA PRO A 204 5.18 -13.88 8.45
C PRO A 204 5.34 -13.40 9.90
N LEU A 205 5.53 -12.09 10.08
CA LEU A 205 5.41 -11.47 11.40
C LEU A 205 3.93 -11.29 11.71
N GLN A 206 3.55 -11.62 12.94
CA GLN A 206 2.25 -11.24 13.46
C GLN A 206 2.30 -9.79 13.94
N TYR A 207 1.19 -9.08 13.79
CA TYR A 207 1.07 -7.72 14.28
C TYR A 207 -0.21 -7.50 15.07
N ARG A 208 -0.12 -6.55 16.02
CA ARG A 208 -1.23 -6.04 16.81
C ARG A 208 -1.29 -4.53 16.65
N LEU A 209 -2.48 -4.01 16.36
CA LEU A 209 -2.73 -2.57 16.40
C LEU A 209 -2.97 -2.14 17.85
N GLU A 210 -2.28 -1.08 18.26
CA GLU A 210 -2.38 -0.44 19.56
C GLU A 210 -2.74 1.03 19.38
N ILE A 211 -3.18 1.70 20.46
CA ILE A 211 -3.53 3.13 20.41
C ILE A 211 -2.34 3.98 19.93
N ALA A 212 -1.12 3.57 20.30
CA ALA A 212 0.13 4.28 20.01
C ALA A 212 0.82 3.81 18.70
N GLY A 213 0.26 2.84 17.97
CA GLY A 213 0.83 2.37 16.70
C GLY A 213 0.64 0.87 16.45
N VAL A 214 1.69 0.23 15.94
CA VAL A 214 1.70 -1.21 15.62
C VAL A 214 2.84 -1.90 16.36
N LYS A 215 2.56 -3.07 16.93
CA LYS A 215 3.57 -3.97 17.47
C LYS A 215 3.68 -5.20 16.58
N THR A 216 4.89 -5.59 16.21
CA THR A 216 5.16 -6.80 15.43
C THR A 216 5.93 -7.82 16.28
N PHE A 217 5.69 -9.11 16.04
CA PHE A 217 6.31 -10.20 16.77
C PHE A 217 6.31 -11.49 15.92
N ALA A 218 7.21 -12.42 16.24
CA ALA A 218 7.26 -13.71 15.55
C ALA A 218 6.00 -14.53 15.86
N LYS A 219 5.56 -15.32 14.88
CA LYS A 219 4.40 -16.23 15.06
C LYS A 219 4.63 -17.16 16.26
N GLY A 220 3.60 -17.34 17.08
CA GLY A 220 3.66 -18.19 18.28
C GLY A 220 4.32 -17.56 19.51
N THR A 221 4.73 -16.29 19.45
CA THR A 221 5.34 -15.58 20.59
C THR A 221 4.40 -14.57 21.27
N GLY A 222 3.12 -14.53 20.86
CA GLY A 222 2.09 -13.70 21.49
C GLY A 222 1.75 -14.18 22.90
N ARG A 223 1.46 -13.26 23.82
CA ARG A 223 0.90 -13.59 25.15
C ARG A 223 -0.41 -14.36 24.92
N GLY A 224 -0.44 -15.64 25.24
CA GLY A 224 -1.58 -16.54 25.00
C GLY A 224 -1.22 -17.90 24.38
N TYR A 225 0.02 -18.08 23.90
CA TYR A 225 0.55 -19.39 23.50
C TYR A 225 1.67 -19.80 24.49
N LEU A 226 1.27 -20.50 25.56
CA LEU A 226 2.10 -21.42 26.36
C LEU A 226 1.30 -22.71 26.53
#